data_AF-A0A382R679-F1
#
_entry.id   AF-A0A382R679-F1
#
_cell.length_a   1.000
_cell.length_b   1.000
_cell.length_c   1.000
_cell.angle_alpha   90.00
_cell.angle_beta   90.00
_cell.angle_gamma   90.00
#
_symmetry.space_group_name_H-M   'P 1'
#
loop_
_entity.id
_entity.type
_entity.pdbx_description
1 polymer ?
#
loop_
_entity_poly.entity_id
_entity_poly.type
_entity_poly.pdbx_seq_one_letter_code
_entity_poly.pdbx_strand_id
1 'polypeptide(L)'
;MAINVKKIEIKSVSDASGLDEWITSGEVQADEIVAVIGKTEGNGGVNDFTRILSDQAFRKVLLNQGSRSEADIKEIPMVWSGGCDGIITPHAVAFARNDQVGPDDKDRLVMGTAMSEELLPEDIGRPNMVEKVALAVNDAMADAGIKDPKDVHYVQTKTPLLTV
;
A
#
# COMPACT_ATOMS: atom_id res chain seq x y z
N MET A 1 -16.69 -2.94 -5.82
CA MET A 1 -16.07 -1.62 -6.00
C MET A 1 -14.87 -1.78 -6.90
N ALA A 2 -14.71 -0.92 -7.90
CA ALA A 2 -13.58 -1.01 -8.83
C ALA A 2 -12.30 -0.45 -8.20
N ILE A 3 -11.16 -0.99 -8.62
CA ILE A 3 -9.82 -0.50 -8.25
C ILE A 3 -9.15 0.12 -9.47
N ASN A 4 -8.89 1.41 -9.42
CA ASN A 4 -8.02 2.10 -10.37
C ASN A 4 -6.57 1.99 -9.89
N VAL A 5 -5.65 1.72 -10.81
CA VAL A 5 -4.23 1.53 -10.49
C VAL A 5 -3.40 2.44 -11.38
N LYS A 6 -2.51 3.22 -10.77
CA LYS A 6 -1.56 4.07 -11.51
C LYS A 6 -0.14 3.86 -11.01
N LYS A 7 0.77 3.56 -11.95
CA LYS A 7 2.21 3.61 -11.70
C LYS A 7 2.68 5.05 -11.90
N ILE A 8 3.36 5.58 -10.89
CA ILE A 8 3.81 6.95 -10.76
C ILE A 8 5.33 6.93 -10.59
N GLU A 9 6.07 7.58 -11.49
CA GLU A 9 7.52 7.76 -11.33
C GLU A 9 7.83 8.67 -10.12
N ILE A 10 8.90 8.36 -9.38
CA ILE A 10 9.41 9.18 -8.28
C ILE A 10 10.75 9.75 -8.72
N LYS A 11 10.81 11.06 -8.98
CA LYS A 11 12.00 11.72 -9.55
C LYS A 11 13.05 12.12 -8.51
N SER A 12 12.69 12.09 -7.22
CA SER A 12 13.58 12.30 -6.08
C SER A 12 12.97 11.72 -4.81
N VAL A 13 13.77 11.44 -3.76
CA VAL A 13 13.33 10.84 -2.48
C VAL A 13 12.00 11.33 -1.89
N SER A 14 11.61 12.58 -2.11
CA SER A 14 10.37 13.19 -1.59
C SER A 14 9.45 13.71 -2.69
N ASP A 15 9.58 13.20 -3.91
CA ASP A 15 8.69 13.51 -5.03
C ASP A 15 7.39 12.69 -4.91
N ALA A 16 6.26 13.40 -4.76
CA ALA A 16 4.92 12.85 -4.87
C ALA A 16 4.08 13.61 -5.92
N SER A 17 4.73 14.36 -6.82
CA SER A 17 4.06 15.20 -7.82
C SER A 17 3.14 14.40 -8.73
N GLY A 18 3.53 13.19 -9.16
CA GLY A 18 2.68 12.36 -10.01
C GLY A 18 1.42 11.81 -9.32
N LEU A 19 1.39 11.71 -7.98
CA LEU A 19 0.16 11.42 -7.24
C LEU A 19 -0.74 12.66 -7.21
N ASP A 20 -0.16 13.82 -6.92
CA ASP A 20 -0.87 15.10 -6.92
C ASP A 20 -1.48 15.40 -8.30
N GLU A 21 -0.74 15.18 -9.38
CA GLU A 21 -1.21 15.29 -10.76
C GLU A 21 -2.37 14.33 -11.06
N TRP A 22 -2.34 13.10 -10.54
CA TRP A 22 -3.44 12.13 -10.75
C TRP A 22 -4.73 12.53 -10.04
N ILE A 23 -4.62 13.11 -8.85
CA ILE A 23 -5.76 13.60 -8.09
C ILE A 23 -6.30 14.88 -8.73
N THR A 24 -5.41 15.83 -9.04
CA THR A 24 -5.80 17.13 -9.62
C THR A 24 -6.34 17.03 -11.05
N SER A 25 -6.03 15.96 -11.79
CA SER A 25 -6.67 15.69 -13.09
C SER A 25 -8.15 15.33 -12.96
N GLY A 26 -8.63 14.98 -11.76
CA GLY A 26 -10.00 14.56 -11.50
C GLY A 26 -10.30 13.12 -11.89
N GLU A 27 -9.29 12.34 -12.29
CA GLU A 27 -9.45 10.90 -12.61
C GLU A 27 -9.76 10.06 -11.35
N VAL A 28 -9.27 10.49 -10.19
CA VAL A 28 -9.54 9.91 -8.86
C VAL A 28 -9.60 11.01 -7.81
N GLN A 29 -10.26 10.75 -6.69
CA GLN A 29 -10.21 11.63 -5.52
C GLN A 29 -9.12 11.18 -4.54
N ALA A 30 -8.55 12.11 -3.77
CA ALA A 30 -7.58 11.77 -2.72
C ALA A 30 -8.15 10.76 -1.71
N ASP A 31 -9.42 10.93 -1.35
CA ASP A 31 -10.14 10.05 -0.42
C ASP A 31 -10.53 8.70 -1.03
N GLU A 32 -10.26 8.45 -2.32
CA GLU A 32 -10.39 7.13 -2.93
C GLU A 32 -9.10 6.32 -2.81
N ILE A 33 -7.95 6.94 -2.48
CA ILE A 33 -6.68 6.22 -2.33
C ILE A 33 -6.75 5.29 -1.12
N VAL A 34 -6.55 4.00 -1.37
CA VAL A 34 -6.63 2.94 -0.34
C VAL A 34 -5.31 2.22 -0.10
N ALA A 35 -4.32 2.34 -0.99
CA ALA A 35 -2.99 1.78 -0.77
C ALA A 35 -1.93 2.38 -1.70
N VAL A 36 -0.68 2.27 -1.29
CA VAL A 36 0.50 2.58 -2.11
C VAL A 36 1.56 1.50 -1.94
N ILE A 37 2.14 1.03 -3.04
CA ILE A 37 3.31 0.14 -3.03
C ILE A 37 4.41 0.80 -3.86
N GLY A 38 5.58 1.03 -3.28
CA GLY A 38 6.64 1.79 -3.96
C GLY A 38 8.04 1.21 -3.83
N LYS A 39 8.87 1.62 -4.77
CA LYS A 39 10.32 1.43 -4.83
C LYS A 39 11.02 2.76 -4.55
N THR A 40 11.87 2.79 -3.53
CA THR A 40 12.64 3.99 -3.15
C THR A 40 14.14 3.79 -3.40
N GLU A 41 14.85 4.88 -3.68
CA GLU A 41 16.22 4.87 -4.21
C GLU A 41 17.33 4.64 -3.17
N GLY A 42 16.99 4.48 -1.90
CA GLY A 42 17.97 4.20 -0.85
C GLY A 42 18.57 2.80 -0.96
N ASN A 43 19.37 2.42 0.05
CA ASN A 43 20.13 1.17 0.02
C ASN A 43 19.30 -0.11 0.27
N GLY A 44 18.00 0.01 0.60
CA GLY A 44 17.13 -1.13 0.91
C GLY A 44 17.42 -1.84 2.23
N GLY A 45 18.43 -1.40 2.98
CA GLY A 45 18.86 -1.98 4.25
C GLY A 45 18.06 -1.47 5.46
N VAL A 46 18.62 -1.70 6.65
CA VAL A 46 18.00 -1.28 7.92
C VAL A 46 17.91 0.24 8.01
N ASN A 47 18.99 0.95 7.69
CA ASN A 47 19.11 2.41 7.80
C ASN A 47 18.69 3.16 6.52
N ASP A 48 17.83 2.59 5.69
CA ASP A 48 17.30 3.27 4.53
C ASP A 48 16.18 4.25 4.92
N PHE A 49 16.53 5.54 4.99
CA PHE A 49 15.59 6.62 5.31
C PHE A 49 14.75 7.10 4.12
N THR A 50 15.07 6.69 2.88
CA THR A 50 14.30 7.09 1.69
C THR A 50 12.85 6.59 1.76
N ARG A 51 12.66 5.41 2.38
CA ARG A 51 11.32 4.84 2.65
C ARG A 51 10.43 5.80 3.45
N ILE A 52 10.98 6.45 4.49
CA ILE A 52 10.22 7.37 5.34
C ILE A 52 9.98 8.70 4.60
N LEU A 53 10.95 9.17 3.81
CA LEU A 53 10.80 10.40 3.03
C LEU A 53 9.70 10.28 1.96
N SER A 54 9.65 9.16 1.24
CA SER A 54 8.58 8.89 0.26
C SER A 54 7.22 8.70 0.93
N ASP A 55 7.16 8.00 2.07
CA ASP A 55 5.93 7.84 2.86
C ASP A 55 5.35 9.20 3.28
N GLN A 56 6.18 10.07 3.85
CA GLN A 56 5.77 11.42 4.25
C GLN A 56 5.32 12.27 3.07
N ALA A 57 6.02 12.19 1.93
CA ALA A 57 5.66 12.93 0.73
C ALA A 57 4.27 12.53 0.20
N PHE A 58 4.00 11.23 0.10
CA PHE A 58 2.71 10.73 -0.39
C PHE A 58 1.57 11.03 0.59
N ARG A 59 1.78 10.83 1.89
CA ARG A 59 0.77 11.17 2.91
C ARG A 59 0.45 12.66 2.93
N LYS A 60 1.44 13.52 2.70
CA LYS A 60 1.24 14.97 2.62
C LYS A 60 0.34 15.37 1.45
N VAL A 61 0.48 14.71 0.29
CA VAL A 61 -0.44 14.94 -0.84
C VAL A 61 -1.87 14.58 -0.46
N LEU A 62 -2.09 13.41 0.16
CA LEU A 62 -3.43 13.00 0.60
C LEU A 62 -4.03 13.96 1.63
N LEU A 63 -3.22 14.45 2.57
CA LEU A 63 -3.66 15.42 3.57
C LEU A 63 -4.04 16.77 2.96
N ASN A 64 -3.32 17.20 1.93
CA ASN A 64 -3.56 18.48 1.27
C ASN A 64 -4.77 18.46 0.32
N GLN A 65 -5.02 17.31 -0.33
CA GLN A 65 -6.00 17.18 -1.40
C GLN A 65 -7.30 16.48 -0.98
N GLY A 66 -7.29 15.79 0.16
CA GLY A 66 -8.43 15.01 0.67
C GLY A 66 -9.14 15.64 1.86
N SER A 67 -10.12 14.91 2.40
CA SER A 67 -10.86 15.29 3.60
C SER A 67 -10.57 14.39 4.81
N ARG A 68 -9.88 13.27 4.59
CA ARG A 68 -9.44 12.36 5.67
C ARG A 68 -8.54 13.07 6.68
N SER A 69 -8.69 12.72 7.95
CA SER A 69 -7.81 13.24 9.00
C SER A 69 -6.40 12.66 8.86
N GLU A 70 -5.41 13.28 9.51
CA GLU A 70 -4.05 12.71 9.56
C GLU A 70 -4.04 11.29 10.16
N ALA A 71 -4.92 11.03 11.12
CA ALA A 71 -5.07 9.70 11.72
C ALA A 71 -5.61 8.68 10.70
N ASP A 72 -6.65 9.03 9.96
CA ASP A 72 -7.21 8.12 8.93
C ASP A 72 -6.23 7.90 7.78
N ILE A 73 -5.46 8.94 7.41
CA ILE A 73 -4.40 8.80 6.40
C ILE A 73 -3.32 7.85 6.91
N LYS A 74 -2.93 7.91 8.20
CA LYS A 74 -1.93 7.01 8.80
C LYS A 74 -2.28 5.54 8.66
N GLU A 75 -3.57 5.20 8.71
CA GLU A 75 -4.07 3.83 8.53
C GLU A 75 -4.01 3.32 7.08
N ILE A 76 -3.77 4.19 6.08
CA ILE A 76 -3.61 3.75 4.69
C ILE A 76 -2.33 2.90 4.56
N PRO A 77 -2.41 1.65 4.07
CA PRO A 77 -1.26 0.82 3.84
C PRO A 77 -0.35 1.42 2.76
N MET A 78 0.82 1.88 3.18
CA MET A 78 1.90 2.33 2.30
C MET A 78 3.14 1.47 2.53
N VAL A 79 3.56 0.74 1.50
CA VAL A 79 4.69 -0.21 1.56
C VAL A 79 5.80 0.27 0.65
N TRP A 80 6.92 0.65 1.24
CA TRP A 80 8.09 1.18 0.54
C TRP A 80 9.24 0.18 0.61
N SER A 81 9.55 -0.44 -0.53
CA SER A 81 10.69 -1.32 -0.70
C SER A 81 11.89 -0.51 -1.21
N GLY A 82 12.86 -0.26 -0.34
CA GLY A 82 14.11 0.42 -0.72
C GLY A 82 15.00 -0.41 -1.65
N GLY A 83 16.04 0.20 -2.21
CA GLY A 83 16.93 -0.42 -3.17
C GLY A 83 16.40 -0.34 -4.59
N CYS A 84 16.98 0.54 -5.40
CA CYS A 84 16.73 0.66 -6.84
C CYS A 84 18.01 0.39 -7.65
N ASP A 85 18.76 -0.63 -7.25
CA ASP A 85 20.02 -1.00 -7.88
C ASP A 85 19.87 -1.28 -9.38
N GLY A 86 20.85 -0.81 -10.16
CA GLY A 86 20.91 -1.04 -11.60
C GLY A 86 19.89 -0.19 -12.39
N ILE A 87 18.88 -0.85 -12.96
CA ILE A 87 17.93 -0.25 -13.93
C ILE A 87 16.54 -0.01 -13.35
N ILE A 88 16.35 -0.23 -12.06
CA ILE A 88 15.04 -0.03 -11.42
C ILE A 88 14.82 1.47 -11.26
N THR A 89 13.82 2.02 -11.94
CA THR A 89 13.40 3.41 -11.71
C THR A 89 12.55 3.48 -10.44
N PRO A 90 12.87 4.38 -9.47
CA PRO A 90 12.01 4.64 -8.33
C PRO A 90 10.59 5.01 -8.77
N HIS A 91 9.59 4.38 -8.16
CA HIS A 91 8.19 4.57 -8.53
C HIS A 91 7.26 4.16 -7.39
N ALA A 92 6.01 4.61 -7.45
CA ALA A 92 4.90 4.12 -6.64
C ALA A 92 3.81 3.54 -7.54
N VAL A 93 3.09 2.55 -7.04
CA VAL A 93 1.82 2.09 -7.59
C VAL A 93 0.76 2.47 -6.56
N ALA A 94 -0.12 3.40 -6.93
CA ALA A 94 -1.22 3.85 -6.11
C ALA A 94 -2.52 3.15 -6.54
N PHE A 95 -3.31 2.75 -5.54
CA PHE A 95 -4.58 2.05 -5.71
C PHE A 95 -5.70 2.93 -5.20
N ALA A 96 -6.68 3.22 -6.06
CA ALA A 96 -7.86 4.00 -5.72
C ALA A 96 -9.12 3.12 -5.82
N ARG A 97 -9.94 3.10 -4.77
CA ARG A 97 -11.20 2.35 -4.74
C ARG A 97 -12.36 3.31 -4.94
N ASN A 98 -13.23 3.01 -5.90
CA ASN A 98 -14.43 3.81 -6.17
C ASN A 98 -15.71 2.95 -6.18
N ASP A 99 -16.86 3.63 -6.17
CA ASP A 99 -18.18 2.99 -6.12
C ASP A 99 -18.67 2.46 -7.48
N GLN A 100 -17.85 2.52 -8.53
CA GLN A 100 -18.24 1.98 -9.82
C GLN A 100 -18.35 0.45 -9.74
N VAL A 101 -19.39 -0.06 -10.40
CA VAL A 101 -19.67 -1.48 -10.53
C VAL A 101 -19.73 -1.82 -12.02
N GLY A 102 -19.11 -2.94 -12.38
CA GLY A 102 -19.18 -3.52 -13.72
C GLY A 102 -20.15 -4.70 -13.76
N PRO A 103 -20.41 -5.26 -14.95
CA PRO A 103 -21.09 -6.54 -15.09
C PRO A 103 -20.36 -7.64 -14.30
N ASP A 104 -21.11 -8.62 -13.81
CA ASP A 104 -20.62 -9.78 -13.04
C ASP A 104 -20.11 -10.93 -13.94
N ASP A 105 -19.89 -10.65 -15.23
CA ASP A 105 -19.58 -11.65 -16.25
C ASP A 105 -18.08 -11.92 -16.43
N LYS A 106 -17.22 -11.11 -15.81
CA LYS A 106 -15.77 -11.19 -15.98
C LYS A 106 -15.01 -10.71 -14.74
N ASP A 107 -13.94 -11.40 -14.41
CA ASP A 107 -13.06 -11.05 -13.30
C ASP A 107 -12.43 -9.66 -13.47
N ARG A 108 -12.30 -8.95 -12.35
CA ARG A 108 -11.67 -7.63 -12.24
C ARG A 108 -10.78 -7.61 -11.01
N LEU A 109 -9.81 -6.70 -11.01
CA LEU A 109 -9.00 -6.46 -9.83
C LEU A 109 -9.90 -5.96 -8.69
N VAL A 110 -9.85 -6.68 -7.57
CA VAL A 110 -10.32 -6.24 -6.27
C VAL A 110 -9.15 -6.20 -5.29
N MET A 111 -9.30 -5.46 -4.22
CA MET A 111 -8.28 -5.33 -3.20
C MET A 111 -8.97 -5.32 -1.84
N GLY A 112 -8.43 -6.09 -0.90
CA GLY A 112 -8.80 -6.03 0.50
C GLY A 112 -7.59 -5.76 1.38
N THR A 113 -7.83 -5.22 2.57
CA THR A 113 -6.80 -4.86 3.53
C THR A 113 -7.17 -5.32 4.93
N ALA A 114 -6.19 -5.71 5.72
CA ALA A 114 -6.39 -6.05 7.12
C ALA A 114 -5.11 -5.77 7.93
N MET A 115 -5.29 -5.56 9.23
CA MET A 115 -4.23 -5.53 10.22
C MET A 115 -4.32 -6.81 11.05
N SER A 116 -3.19 -7.47 11.29
CA SER A 116 -3.16 -8.59 12.23
C SER A 116 -3.34 -8.10 13.65
N GLU A 117 -3.58 -9.04 14.57
CA GLU A 117 -3.23 -8.81 15.97
C GLU A 117 -1.77 -8.36 16.11
N GLU A 118 -1.47 -7.67 17.21
CA GLU A 118 -0.12 -7.19 17.51
C GLU A 118 0.88 -8.36 17.51
N LEU A 119 1.96 -8.20 16.73
CA LEU A 119 3.08 -9.14 16.69
C LEU A 119 4.11 -8.71 17.74
N LEU A 120 4.18 -9.43 18.84
CA LEU A 120 5.15 -9.17 19.90
C LEU A 120 6.57 -9.55 19.43
N PRO A 121 7.64 -9.00 20.03
CA PRO A 121 9.02 -9.36 19.68
C PRO A 121 9.27 -10.87 19.70
N GLU A 122 8.72 -11.58 20.68
CA GLU A 122 8.82 -13.03 20.81
C GLU A 122 7.95 -13.82 19.82
N ASP A 123 7.10 -13.18 19.03
CA ASP A 123 6.36 -13.81 17.94
C ASP A 123 7.18 -13.79 16.63
N ILE A 124 8.08 -12.82 16.47
CA ILE A 124 8.77 -12.57 15.20
C ILE A 124 9.61 -13.78 14.76
N GLY A 125 9.30 -14.27 13.55
CA GLY A 125 9.96 -15.45 12.97
C GLY A 125 9.57 -16.78 13.61
N ARG A 126 8.45 -16.83 14.36
CA ARG A 126 7.97 -18.03 15.09
C ARG A 126 6.53 -18.37 14.73
N PRO A 127 6.01 -19.56 15.11
CA PRO A 127 4.67 -20.01 14.75
C PRO A 127 3.53 -19.04 15.07
N ASN A 128 3.60 -18.33 16.20
CA ASN A 128 2.60 -17.32 16.55
C ASN A 128 2.45 -16.23 15.47
N MET A 129 3.56 -15.77 14.87
CA MET A 129 3.51 -14.81 13.77
C MET A 129 2.84 -15.42 12.54
N VAL A 130 3.10 -16.70 12.24
CA VAL A 130 2.46 -17.39 11.10
C VAL A 130 0.94 -17.45 11.30
N GLU A 131 0.48 -17.81 12.49
CA GLU A 131 -0.95 -17.91 12.81
C GLU A 131 -1.64 -16.54 12.73
N LYS A 132 -1.07 -15.50 13.35
CA LYS A 132 -1.62 -14.13 13.30
C LYS A 132 -1.65 -13.56 11.89
N VAL A 133 -0.62 -13.80 11.07
CA VAL A 133 -0.58 -13.39 9.67
C VAL A 133 -1.61 -14.17 8.85
N ALA A 134 -1.78 -15.47 9.07
CA ALA A 134 -2.77 -16.28 8.36
C ALA A 134 -4.20 -15.78 8.62
N LEU A 135 -4.52 -15.39 9.86
CA LEU A 135 -5.81 -14.78 10.21
C LEU A 135 -6.02 -13.46 9.44
N ALA A 136 -5.04 -12.55 9.48
CA ALA A 136 -5.13 -11.27 8.77
C ALA A 136 -5.26 -11.44 7.24
N VAL A 137 -4.61 -12.45 6.65
CA VAL A 137 -4.75 -12.75 5.21
C VAL A 137 -6.17 -13.22 4.89
N ASN A 138 -6.78 -14.04 5.75
CA ASN A 138 -8.19 -14.43 5.58
C ASN A 138 -9.13 -13.23 5.73
N ASP A 139 -8.87 -12.33 6.68
CA ASP A 139 -9.65 -11.11 6.87
C ASP A 139 -9.54 -10.17 5.66
N ALA A 140 -8.33 -10.00 5.11
CA ALA A 140 -8.12 -9.21 3.89
C ALA A 140 -8.79 -9.85 2.66
N MET A 141 -8.80 -11.19 2.57
CA MET A 141 -9.52 -11.90 1.52
C MET A 141 -11.03 -11.69 1.63
N ALA A 142 -11.57 -11.70 2.85
CA ALA A 142 -12.97 -11.40 3.14
C ALA A 142 -13.34 -9.94 2.84
N ASP A 143 -12.48 -8.96 3.20
CA ASP A 143 -12.64 -7.54 2.85
C ASP A 143 -12.65 -7.33 1.33
N ALA A 144 -11.82 -8.08 0.59
CA ALA A 144 -11.82 -8.08 -0.87
C ALA A 144 -13.06 -8.74 -1.49
N GLY A 145 -13.88 -9.45 -0.71
CA GLY A 145 -15.01 -10.24 -1.19
C GLY A 145 -14.60 -11.52 -1.93
N ILE A 146 -13.35 -11.97 -1.79
CA ILE A 146 -12.83 -13.19 -2.43
C ILE A 146 -13.19 -14.41 -1.56
N LYS A 147 -13.68 -15.49 -2.19
CA LYS A 147 -14.06 -16.74 -1.49
C LYS A 147 -13.16 -17.92 -1.82
N ASP A 148 -12.65 -18.01 -3.05
CA ASP A 148 -11.71 -19.05 -3.47
C ASP A 148 -10.28 -18.48 -3.44
N PRO A 149 -9.35 -19.04 -2.64
CA PRO A 149 -7.96 -18.60 -2.62
C PRO A 149 -7.26 -18.64 -3.99
N LYS A 150 -7.80 -19.37 -4.98
CA LYS A 150 -7.27 -19.36 -6.36
C LYS A 150 -7.37 -18.00 -7.05
N ASP A 151 -8.30 -17.16 -6.61
CA ASP A 151 -8.49 -15.80 -7.14
C ASP A 151 -7.57 -14.79 -6.43
N VAL A 152 -6.78 -15.23 -5.45
CA VAL A 152 -5.74 -14.42 -4.80
C VAL A 152 -4.43 -14.55 -5.58
N HIS A 153 -4.05 -13.47 -6.26
CA HIS A 153 -2.85 -13.45 -7.12
C HIS A 153 -1.64 -12.73 -6.52
N TYR A 154 -1.83 -11.92 -5.48
CA TYR A 154 -0.75 -11.18 -4.84
C TYR A 154 -1.14 -10.73 -3.43
N VAL A 155 -0.26 -10.98 -2.45
CA VAL A 155 -0.42 -10.55 -1.05
C VAL A 155 0.83 -9.78 -0.64
N GLN A 156 0.74 -8.44 -0.61
CA GLN A 156 1.81 -7.60 -0.08
C GLN A 156 1.62 -7.43 1.43
N THR A 157 2.68 -7.63 2.20
CA THR A 157 2.67 -7.45 3.66
C THR A 157 3.75 -6.48 4.12
N LYS A 158 3.62 -5.97 5.34
CA LYS A 158 4.65 -5.22 6.06
C LYS A 158 4.60 -5.66 7.51
N THR A 159 5.69 -6.21 8.03
CA THR A 159 5.78 -6.76 9.38
C THR A 159 6.87 -6.04 10.16
N PRO A 160 6.77 -5.98 11.50
CA PRO A 160 7.80 -5.37 12.33
C PRO A 160 9.14 -6.12 12.25
N LEU A 161 10.21 -5.42 12.64
CA LEU A 161 11.54 -5.97 12.86
C LEU A 161 11.84 -6.00 14.36
N LEU A 162 12.87 -6.76 14.74
CA LEU A 162 13.43 -6.71 16.09
C LEU A 162 14.43 -5.56 16.19
N THR A 163 14.32 -4.76 17.23
CA THR A 163 15.27 -3.70 17.58
C THR A 163 15.93 -4.00 18.92
N VAL A 164 17.06 -3.33 19.20
CA VAL A 164 17.73 -3.33 20.51
C VAL A 164 17.14 -2.27 21.44
#